data_AF-M6YGY9-F1
#
_entry.id   AF-M6YGY9-F1
#
_cell.length_a   1.000
_cell.length_b   1.000
_cell.length_c   1.000
_cell.angle_alpha   90.00
_cell.angle_beta   90.00
_cell.angle_gamma   90.00
#
_symmetry.space_group_name_H-M   'P 1'
#
loop_
_entity.id
_entity.type
_entity.pdbx_description
1 polymer ?
#
loop_
_entity_poly.entity_id
_entity_poly.type
_entity_poly.pdbx_seq_one_letter_code
_entity_poly.pdbx_strand_id
1 'polypeptide(L)'
;MIDSIKDYSNKLNLIEKPEVKSLLNLEKKGKSKFTFPEILQEEFNEKLSGKVSSSEIKLPHNIQDEIAADPYRKKLYSASVEFESIFVKMMLNEMKKTVKKSGLIDGGYAEEIFEDMLYDEYSKNLSSNSSLGLAEQIYQSLSSNLPPYQKIDQKV
;
A
#
# COMPACT_ATOMS: atom_id res chain seq x y z
N MET A 1 31.81 -38.48 20.14
CA MET A 1 31.15 -37.15 20.21
C MET A 1 30.95 -36.65 18.79
N ILE A 2 29.75 -36.81 18.24
CA ILE A 2 29.12 -35.87 17.30
C ILE A 2 27.62 -36.06 17.56
N ASP A 3 26.97 -35.05 18.15
CA ASP A 3 25.54 -35.08 18.44
C ASP A 3 24.74 -35.02 17.13
N SER A 4 23.69 -35.84 17.05
CA SER A 4 22.76 -35.89 15.91
C SER A 4 22.14 -34.52 15.67
N ILE A 5 22.38 -33.94 14.50
CA ILE A 5 21.71 -32.72 14.04
C ILE A 5 20.21 -33.01 13.97
N LYS A 6 19.41 -32.19 14.66
CA LYS A 6 17.95 -32.30 14.63
C LYS A 6 17.44 -31.71 13.31
N ASP A 7 16.74 -32.50 12.51
CA ASP A 7 16.10 -32.04 11.29
C ASP A 7 14.89 -31.14 11.58
N TYR A 8 15.03 -29.86 11.27
CA TYR A 8 13.98 -28.84 11.47
C TYR A 8 13.22 -28.49 10.18
N SER A 9 13.50 -29.16 9.06
CA SER A 9 12.82 -28.95 7.76
C SER A 9 11.29 -28.95 7.88
N ASN A 10 10.72 -29.91 8.62
CA ASN A 10 9.27 -30.02 8.80
C ASN A 10 8.65 -28.93 9.70
N LYS A 11 9.44 -28.20 10.50
CA LYS A 11 8.90 -27.11 11.34
C LYS A 11 8.68 -25.81 10.55
N LEU A 12 9.32 -25.67 9.38
CA LEU A 12 9.12 -24.53 8.48
C LEU A 12 7.95 -24.74 7.51
N ASN A 13 7.40 -25.94 7.39
CA ASN A 13 6.23 -26.21 6.56
C ASN A 13 4.97 -25.66 7.23
N LEU A 14 4.79 -24.34 7.17
CA LEU A 14 3.63 -23.61 7.71
C LEU A 14 2.32 -24.14 7.13
N ILE A 15 2.34 -24.60 5.88
CA ILE A 15 1.18 -25.19 5.17
C ILE A 15 0.69 -26.45 5.87
N GLU A 16 1.57 -27.22 6.52
CA GLU A 16 1.18 -28.48 7.17
C GLU A 16 0.61 -28.30 8.57
N LYS A 17 0.75 -27.10 9.15
CA LYS A 17 0.16 -26.79 10.44
C LYS A 17 -1.36 -26.95 10.36
N PRO A 18 -1.97 -27.58 11.38
CA PRO A 18 -3.42 -27.85 11.38
C PRO A 18 -4.23 -26.56 11.28
N GLU A 19 -3.73 -25.44 11.85
CA GLU A 19 -4.39 -24.13 11.74
C GLU A 19 -4.36 -23.58 10.31
N VAL A 20 -3.26 -23.76 9.58
CA VAL A 20 -3.12 -23.25 8.20
C VAL A 20 -3.84 -24.15 7.21
N LYS A 21 -3.82 -25.48 7.42
CA LYS A 21 -4.60 -26.45 6.64
C LYS A 21 -6.10 -26.23 6.76
N SER A 22 -6.61 -25.90 7.95
CA SER A 22 -8.03 -25.61 8.12
C SER A 22 -8.43 -24.32 7.40
N LEU A 23 -7.59 -23.28 7.45
CA LEU A 23 -7.80 -22.03 6.72
C LEU A 23 -7.75 -22.22 5.19
N LEU A 24 -6.77 -22.97 4.67
CA LEU A 24 -6.68 -23.33 3.26
C LEU A 24 -7.85 -24.19 2.81
N ASN A 25 -8.34 -25.08 3.68
CA ASN A 25 -9.53 -25.86 3.40
C ASN A 25 -10.80 -24.99 3.44
N LEU A 26 -10.88 -23.97 4.30
CA LEU A 26 -11.97 -22.97 4.29
C LEU A 26 -11.98 -22.14 3.00
N GLU A 27 -10.81 -21.67 2.54
CA GLU A 27 -10.66 -20.96 1.26
C GLU A 27 -11.11 -21.85 0.09
N LYS A 28 -10.68 -23.12 0.06
CA LYS A 28 -11.05 -24.08 -0.99
C LYS A 28 -12.52 -24.52 -0.94
N LYS A 29 -13.16 -24.53 0.24
CA LYS A 29 -14.60 -24.84 0.40
C LYS A 29 -15.50 -23.65 0.11
N GLY A 30 -14.96 -22.43 0.10
CA GLY A 30 -15.68 -21.19 -0.13
C GLY A 30 -15.84 -20.83 -1.61
N LYS A 31 -16.71 -21.53 -2.35
CA LYS A 31 -17.43 -20.89 -3.48
C LYS A 31 -18.52 -19.95 -2.93
N SER A 32 -18.12 -19.03 -2.06
CA SER A 32 -18.97 -18.03 -1.42
C SER A 32 -18.78 -16.71 -2.16
N LYS A 33 -19.89 -16.04 -2.49
CA LYS A 33 -19.92 -14.78 -3.25
C LYS A 33 -19.33 -13.58 -2.50
N PHE A 34 -18.82 -13.77 -1.29
CA PHE A 34 -18.33 -12.70 -0.43
C PHE A 34 -16.89 -12.95 -0.01
N THR A 35 -16.06 -11.95 -0.25
CA THR A 35 -14.63 -11.88 0.04
C THR A 35 -14.40 -11.77 1.56
N PHE A 36 -13.26 -12.26 2.04
CA PHE A 36 -12.87 -12.16 3.46
C PHE A 36 -13.07 -10.76 4.10
N PRO A 37 -12.74 -9.62 3.44
CA PRO A 37 -13.03 -8.31 3.99
C PRO A 37 -14.52 -8.01 4.16
N GLU A 38 -15.42 -8.59 3.36
CA GLU A 38 -16.87 -8.42 3.50
C GLU A 38 -17.40 -9.20 4.70
N ILE A 39 -16.90 -10.42 4.93
CA ILE A 39 -17.23 -11.22 6.11
C ILE A 39 -16.77 -10.52 7.40
N LEU A 40 -15.57 -9.91 7.37
CA LEU A 40 -15.09 -9.11 8.50
C LEU A 40 -15.95 -7.87 8.74
N GLN A 41 -16.44 -7.19 7.69
CA GLN A 41 -17.33 -6.04 7.85
C GLN A 41 -18.68 -6.44 8.48
N GLU A 42 -19.25 -7.59 8.09
CA GLU A 42 -20.51 -8.09 8.67
C GLU A 42 -20.35 -8.48 10.15
N GLU A 43 -19.34 -9.28 10.50
CA GLU A 43 -19.12 -9.66 11.91
C GLU A 43 -18.78 -8.44 12.80
N PHE A 44 -18.08 -7.46 12.22
CA PHE A 44 -17.70 -6.24 12.91
C PHE A 44 -18.92 -5.36 13.23
N ASN A 45 -19.84 -5.20 12.27
CA ASN A 45 -21.08 -4.43 12.47
C ASN A 45 -22.00 -5.06 13.53
N GLU A 46 -22.12 -6.39 13.57
CA GLU A 46 -22.97 -7.10 14.55
C GLU A 46 -22.39 -7.07 15.98
N LYS A 47 -21.08 -7.25 16.15
CA LYS A 47 -20.48 -7.45 17.49
C LYS A 47 -19.96 -6.17 18.17
N LEU A 48 -19.62 -5.13 17.41
CA LEU A 48 -18.91 -3.94 17.92
C LEU A 48 -19.68 -2.62 17.73
N SER A 49 -20.80 -2.62 17.01
CA SER A 49 -21.67 -1.43 16.90
C SER A 49 -22.14 -0.97 18.30
N GLY A 50 -21.73 0.24 18.69
CA GLY A 50 -22.07 0.87 19.96
C GLY A 50 -21.15 0.58 21.16
N LYS A 51 -20.15 -0.33 21.03
CA LYS A 51 -19.21 -0.65 22.12
C LYS A 51 -17.83 -0.01 21.97
N VAL A 52 -17.45 0.37 20.76
CA VAL A 52 -16.19 1.05 20.45
C VAL A 52 -16.51 2.40 19.84
N SER A 53 -15.69 3.43 20.11
CA SER A 53 -15.91 4.74 19.51
C SER A 53 -15.77 4.64 18.00
N SER A 54 -16.73 5.19 17.25
CA SER A 54 -16.67 5.24 15.78
C SER A 54 -15.38 5.87 15.24
N SER A 55 -14.70 6.70 16.05
CA SER A 55 -13.38 7.28 15.76
C SER A 55 -12.22 6.29 15.77
N GLU A 56 -12.35 5.15 16.46
CA GLU A 56 -11.33 4.09 16.53
C GLU A 56 -11.51 3.04 15.42
N ILE A 57 -12.63 3.10 14.70
CA ILE A 57 -12.98 2.20 13.61
C ILE A 57 -12.40 2.74 12.31
N LYS A 58 -11.16 2.37 11.99
CA LYS A 58 -10.63 2.54 10.63
C LYS A 58 -11.13 1.39 9.77
N LEU A 59 -12.25 1.62 9.07
CA LEU A 59 -12.64 0.75 7.96
C LEU A 59 -11.44 0.58 7.02
N PRO A 60 -11.15 -0.64 6.51
CA PRO A 60 -10.16 -0.80 5.45
C PRO A 60 -10.64 0.02 4.25
N HIS A 61 -10.08 1.21 4.08
CA HIS A 61 -10.38 2.07 2.94
C HIS A 61 -9.82 1.39 1.70
N ASN A 62 -10.70 0.78 0.91
CA ASN A 62 -10.32 0.27 -0.39
C ASN A 62 -10.27 1.45 -1.37
N ILE A 63 -9.16 2.18 -1.32
CA ILE A 63 -8.88 3.35 -2.16
C ILE A 63 -9.13 3.04 -3.65
N GLN A 64 -8.86 1.80 -4.08
CA GLN A 64 -9.08 1.37 -5.46
C GLN A 64 -10.55 1.37 -5.87
N ASP A 65 -11.46 0.93 -4.99
CA ASP A 65 -12.91 0.95 -5.26
C ASP A 65 -13.44 2.38 -5.37
N GLU A 66 -12.95 3.27 -4.51
CA GLU A 66 -13.32 4.69 -4.49
C GLU A 66 -12.86 5.42 -5.75
N ILE A 67 -11.61 5.17 -6.17
CA ILE A 67 -11.02 5.74 -7.40
C ILE A 67 -11.75 5.22 -8.65
N ALA A 68 -12.15 3.94 -8.66
CA ALA A 68 -12.83 3.35 -9.80
C ALA A 68 -14.25 3.92 -9.99
N ALA A 69 -14.91 4.28 -8.90
CA ALA A 69 -16.30 4.72 -8.93
C ALA A 69 -16.49 6.24 -9.09
N ASP A 70 -15.58 7.05 -8.53
CA ASP A 70 -15.68 8.51 -8.59
C ASP A 70 -14.48 9.14 -9.34
N PRO A 71 -14.71 9.78 -10.51
CA PRO A 71 -13.68 10.50 -11.25
C PRO A 71 -12.99 11.61 -10.42
N TYR A 72 -13.68 12.23 -9.47
CA TYR A 72 -13.11 13.24 -8.59
C TYR A 72 -12.10 12.63 -7.61
N ARG A 73 -12.45 11.49 -6.98
CA ARG A 73 -11.55 10.75 -6.10
C ARG A 73 -10.33 10.22 -6.86
N LYS A 74 -10.49 9.80 -8.11
CA LYS A 74 -9.36 9.46 -8.99
C LYS A 74 -8.38 10.62 -9.18
N LYS A 75 -8.89 11.83 -9.44
CA LYS A 75 -8.03 13.03 -9.56
C LYS A 75 -7.33 13.35 -8.24
N LEU A 76 -8.05 13.23 -7.12
CA LEU A 76 -7.47 13.46 -5.80
C LEU A 76 -6.32 12.48 -5.52
N TYR A 77 -6.50 11.19 -5.83
CA TYR A 77 -5.43 10.20 -5.68
C TYR A 77 -4.25 10.50 -6.60
N SER A 78 -4.50 10.85 -7.87
CA SER A 78 -3.44 11.26 -8.81
C SER A 78 -2.61 12.42 -8.28
N ALA A 79 -3.27 13.46 -7.76
CA ALA A 79 -2.58 14.59 -7.14
C ALA A 79 -1.79 14.19 -5.87
N SER A 80 -2.29 13.19 -5.13
CA SER A 80 -1.59 12.65 -3.96
C SER A 80 -0.31 11.90 -4.35
N VAL A 81 -0.35 11.13 -5.46
CA VAL A 81 0.81 10.46 -6.04
C VAL A 81 1.82 11.46 -6.59
N GLU A 82 1.36 12.52 -7.26
CA GLU A 82 2.24 13.61 -7.71
C GLU A 82 2.96 14.29 -6.53
N PHE A 83 2.25 14.51 -5.42
CA PHE A 83 2.87 15.06 -4.22
C PHE A 83 3.91 14.12 -3.61
N GLU A 84 3.63 12.81 -3.56
CA GLU A 84 4.63 11.82 -3.15
C GLU A 84 5.88 11.88 -4.04
N SER A 85 5.74 12.09 -5.36
CA SER A 85 6.88 12.19 -6.27
C SER A 85 7.82 13.36 -5.93
N ILE A 86 7.25 14.49 -5.49
CA ILE A 86 8.04 15.64 -5.03
C ILE A 86 8.84 15.26 -3.78
N PHE A 87 8.19 14.59 -2.83
CA PHE A 87 8.84 14.15 -1.60
C PHE A 87 9.95 13.12 -1.87
N VAL A 88 9.69 12.15 -2.74
CA VAL A 88 10.69 11.16 -3.18
C VAL A 88 11.86 11.87 -3.86
N LYS A 89 11.61 12.87 -4.72
CA LYS A 89 12.69 13.68 -5.32
C LYS A 89 13.54 14.36 -4.24
N MET A 90 12.91 14.97 -3.24
CA MET A 90 13.64 15.60 -2.12
C MET A 90 14.53 14.58 -1.39
N MET A 91 14.00 13.40 -1.10
CA MET A 91 14.77 12.31 -0.49
C MET A 91 15.95 11.89 -1.36
N LEU A 92 15.72 11.65 -2.66
CA LEU A 92 16.77 11.27 -3.61
C LEU A 92 17.84 12.35 -3.74
N ASN A 93 17.47 13.62 -3.69
CA ASN A 93 18.41 14.75 -3.70
C ASN A 93 19.30 14.76 -2.45
N GLU A 94 18.76 14.51 -1.25
CA GLU A 94 19.57 14.42 -0.04
C GLU A 94 20.49 13.19 -0.04
N MET A 95 20.02 12.07 -0.60
CA MET A 95 20.84 10.88 -0.82
C MET A 95 21.99 11.17 -1.80
N LYS A 96 21.70 11.86 -2.92
CA LYS A 96 22.70 12.30 -3.93
C LYS A 96 23.79 13.14 -3.28
N LYS A 97 23.44 14.11 -2.42
CA LYS A 97 24.41 14.97 -1.70
C LYS A 97 25.35 14.19 -0.78
N THR A 98 24.95 13.01 -0.32
CA THR A 98 25.77 12.16 0.57
C THR A 98 26.82 11.35 -0.21
N VAL A 99 26.63 11.16 -1.52
CA VAL A 99 27.57 10.45 -2.38
C VAL A 99 28.73 11.39 -2.75
N LYS A 100 29.95 11.03 -2.36
CA LYS A 100 31.15 11.76 -2.77
C LYS A 100 31.40 11.51 -4.25
N LYS A 101 31.31 12.55 -5.09
CA LYS A 101 31.80 12.50 -6.47
C LYS A 101 33.32 12.28 -6.44
N SER A 102 33.82 11.27 -7.14
CA SER A 102 35.25 10.90 -7.11
C SER A 102 35.75 10.67 -8.53
N GLY A 103 36.29 11.73 -9.12
CA GLY A 103 36.92 11.68 -10.44
C GLY A 103 37.61 12.99 -10.78
N LEU A 104 38.70 12.92 -11.55
CA LEU A 104 39.39 14.07 -12.15
C LEU A 104 38.58 14.74 -13.28
N ILE A 105 37.44 14.15 -13.67
CA ILE A 105 36.63 14.49 -14.85
C ILE A 105 35.10 14.52 -14.54
N ASP A 106 34.70 14.43 -13.27
CA ASP A 106 33.29 14.43 -12.85
C ASP A 106 32.74 15.86 -12.70
N GLY A 107 31.45 16.06 -13.00
CA GLY A 107 30.71 17.24 -12.54
C GLY A 107 30.64 18.39 -13.55
N GLY A 108 30.29 18.10 -14.80
CA GLY A 108 29.96 19.14 -15.77
C GLY A 108 28.54 19.71 -15.59
N TYR A 109 28.29 20.94 -16.05
CA TYR A 109 26.95 21.54 -16.03
C TYR A 109 25.91 20.69 -16.78
N ALA A 110 26.31 20.05 -17.87
CA ALA A 110 25.45 19.13 -18.61
C ALA A 110 25.11 17.88 -17.78
N GLU A 111 26.08 17.33 -17.05
CA GLU A 111 25.88 16.16 -16.18
C GLU A 111 24.88 16.48 -15.07
N GLU A 112 25.00 17.64 -14.40
CA GLU A 112 24.03 18.05 -13.37
C GLU A 112 22.61 18.15 -13.93
N ILE A 113 22.44 18.74 -15.11
CA ILE A 113 21.12 18.84 -15.74
C ILE A 113 20.55 17.45 -16.05
N PHE A 114 21.37 16.55 -16.62
CA PHE A 114 20.93 15.19 -16.94
C PHE A 114 20.63 14.37 -15.68
N GLU A 115 21.45 14.49 -14.65
CA GLU A 115 21.20 13.85 -13.34
C GLU A 115 19.88 14.34 -12.75
N ASP A 116 19.64 15.65 -12.72
CA ASP A 116 18.42 16.20 -12.13
C ASP A 116 17.17 15.76 -12.90
N MET A 117 17.21 15.74 -14.25
CA MET A 117 16.13 15.17 -15.07
C MET A 117 15.95 13.67 -14.83
N LEU A 118 17.04 12.92 -14.62
CA LEU A 118 16.98 11.50 -14.32
C LEU A 118 16.31 11.24 -12.96
N TYR A 119 16.68 12.01 -11.93
CA TYR A 119 16.06 11.90 -10.60
C TYR A 119 14.59 12.33 -10.61
N ASP A 120 14.20 13.26 -11.50
CA ASP A 120 12.79 13.61 -11.74
C ASP A 120 11.97 12.44 -12.30
N GLU A 121 12.53 11.67 -13.24
CA GLU A 121 11.82 10.50 -13.76
C GLU A 121 11.81 9.33 -12.78
N TYR A 122 12.90 9.14 -12.03
CA TYR A 122 12.93 8.15 -10.95
C TYR A 122 11.90 8.44 -9.88
N SER A 123 11.76 9.69 -9.44
CA SER A 123 10.78 10.03 -8.41
C SER A 123 9.34 9.76 -8.86
N LYS A 124 8.99 10.14 -10.10
CA LYS A 124 7.67 9.82 -10.68
C LYS A 124 7.44 8.32 -10.80
N ASN A 125 8.43 7.58 -11.28
CA ASN A 125 8.33 6.14 -11.48
C ASN A 125 8.17 5.41 -10.14
N LEU A 126 8.96 5.79 -9.14
CA LEU A 126 8.89 5.26 -7.77
C LEU A 126 7.52 5.52 -7.17
N SER A 127 7.02 6.76 -7.18
CA SER A 127 5.70 7.07 -6.62
C SER A 127 4.55 6.38 -7.35
N SER A 128 4.66 6.17 -8.66
CA SER A 128 3.59 5.53 -9.44
C SER A 128 3.57 4.00 -9.33
N ASN A 129 4.74 3.34 -9.25
CA ASN A 129 4.85 1.88 -9.31
C ASN A 129 5.20 1.25 -7.95
N SER A 130 5.84 2.00 -7.08
CA SER A 130 6.34 1.57 -5.77
C SER A 130 5.95 2.61 -4.73
N SER A 131 4.65 2.78 -4.53
CA SER A 131 4.11 3.68 -3.51
C SER A 131 4.77 3.40 -2.16
N LEU A 132 5.28 4.45 -1.52
CA LEU A 132 5.87 4.37 -0.19
C LEU A 132 4.78 4.41 0.90
N GLY A 133 3.51 4.43 0.51
CA GLY A 133 2.37 4.56 1.41
C GLY A 133 2.00 6.01 1.71
N LEU A 134 2.78 6.99 1.23
CA LEU A 134 2.56 8.40 1.54
C LEU A 134 1.40 8.96 0.71
N ALA A 135 1.28 8.56 -0.55
CA ALA A 135 0.17 8.95 -1.41
C ALA A 135 -1.19 8.53 -0.81
N GLU A 136 -1.27 7.34 -0.21
CA GLU A 136 -2.47 6.83 0.45
C GLU A 136 -2.79 7.61 1.73
N GLN A 137 -1.78 7.99 2.50
CA GLN A 137 -1.95 8.81 3.71
C GLN A 137 -2.46 10.21 3.37
N ILE A 138 -1.87 10.83 2.34
CA ILE A 138 -2.31 12.14 1.84
C ILE A 138 -3.75 12.04 1.33
N TYR A 139 -4.04 11.04 0.51
CA TYR A 139 -5.39 10.80 0.00
C TYR A 139 -6.39 10.66 1.15
N GLN A 140 -6.11 9.82 2.14
CA GLN A 140 -6.99 9.62 3.30
C GLN A 140 -7.24 10.91 4.09
N SER A 141 -6.18 11.70 4.30
CA SER A 141 -6.31 12.98 4.99
C SER A 141 -7.21 13.95 4.22
N LEU A 142 -7.05 14.03 2.90
CA LEU A 142 -7.83 14.93 2.06
C LEU A 142 -9.26 14.42 1.83
N SER A 143 -9.44 13.11 1.67
CA SER A 143 -10.75 12.48 1.42
C SER A 143 -11.64 12.43 2.65
N SER A 144 -11.08 12.60 3.85
CA SER A 144 -11.85 12.63 5.11
C SER A 144 -12.91 13.75 5.16
N ASN A 145 -12.70 14.84 4.41
CA ASN A 145 -13.65 15.95 4.29
C ASN A 145 -14.66 15.77 3.15
N LEU A 146 -14.55 14.69 2.38
CA LEU A 146 -15.47 14.38 1.29
C LEU A 146 -16.64 13.53 1.82
N PRO A 147 -17.84 13.67 1.24
CA PRO A 147 -18.97 12.81 1.58
C PRO A 147 -18.57 11.33 1.40
N PRO A 148 -19.06 10.44 2.28
CA PRO A 148 -18.71 9.03 2.23
C PRO A 148 -19.10 8.44 0.86
N TYR A 149 -18.21 7.62 0.29
CA TYR A 149 -18.48 6.91 -0.94
C TYR A 149 -19.67 5.95 -0.74
N GLN A 150 -20.77 6.19 -1.43
CA GLN A 150 -21.89 5.26 -1.52
C GLN A 150 -21.73 4.45 -2.81
N LYS A 151 -21.51 3.14 -2.67
CA LYS A 151 -21.70 2.19 -3.78
C LYS A 151 -23.16 2.36 -4.21
N ILE A 152 -23.41 2.95 -5.38
CA ILE A 152 -24.75 3.01 -5.94
C ILE A 152 -25.16 1.55 -6.15
N ASP A 153 -26.11 1.05 -5.36
CA ASP A 153 -26.68 -0.27 -5.56
C ASP A 153 -27.21 -0.34 -7.00
N GLN A 154 -26.49 -1.05 -7.87
CA GLN A 154 -27.00 -1.46 -9.17
C GLN A 154 -28.06 -2.53 -8.91
N LYS A 155 -29.27 -2.07 -8.59
CA LYS A 155 -30.49 -2.87 -8.58
C LYS A 155 -31.50 -2.19 -9.49
N VAL A 156 -31.40 -2.49 -10.78
CA VAL A 156 -32.55 -2.55 -11.70
C VAL A 156 -32.79 -4.00 -12.00
#